data_AF-R5VVQ4-F1
#
_entry.id   AF-R5VVQ4-F1
#
_cell.length_a   1.000
_cell.length_b   1.000
_cell.length_c   1.000
_cell.angle_alpha   90.00
_cell.angle_beta   90.00
_cell.angle_gamma   90.00
#
_symmetry.space_group_name_H-M   'P 1'
#
loop_
_entity.id
_entity.type
_entity.pdbx_description
1 polymer ?
#
loop_
_entity_poly.entity_id
_entity_poly.type
_entity_poly.pdbx_seq_one_letter_code
_entity_poly.pdbx_strand_id
1 'polypeptide(L)'
;MDGESVGYFLSVEIKISSFCFHYGIFLRTLPPNMKTGMQGILACDKFDKMNKPKAVFREINESYTLQEAIAEAKRCLNCKNPSCKKGCPIENHIPEFIHELSKGNMGNAMAIINEKSNLPAICGRVCPHEKQCQGHCVLYPRGKGIEIGKLERFVADFDTEMKLIREKLPQKTRGKVAVIGSGPAGLTVAGDLARQGFNVTIFESQAEPGGVLMYGIPEYRLPKQVVRQEIEKIEALGVTFLLNCVVGKQLNIDDIFAQGYDAIFIGSGTALPKSLDIPGAGLRGVIQATYLLHMANIYNEGTVGRDKVPVIEGEHVAVMGCGNVAMDAARTAVRMGAASVTIVYRRTEADMPAIQAEYQAALQEGVKFLWQTSTTEFLGDEDGKVVGLRANTPEGVKEYAFDRICLAVGSRPASRIVSTTEGIETDDNGYVLVKERPFGMTSRKGVFAGGDVVHRPQTVVMAMKAAKSVAVGIAQYVDAVKLLSE
;
A
#
# COMPACT_ATOMS: atom_id res chain seq x y z
N MET A 1 -32.90 57.46 31.47
CA MET A 1 -33.57 56.61 32.47
C MET A 1 -33.70 55.22 31.86
N ASP A 2 -32.60 54.49 31.94
CA ASP A 2 -32.44 53.12 32.42
C ASP A 2 -33.63 52.14 32.35
N GLY A 3 -33.34 50.92 31.92
CA GLY A 3 -34.23 49.76 32.12
C GLY A 3 -33.87 48.55 31.25
N GLU A 4 -32.90 47.78 31.72
CA GLU A 4 -32.41 46.51 31.15
C GLU A 4 -33.49 45.43 31.00
N SER A 5 -33.39 44.60 29.95
CA SER A 5 -33.85 43.21 29.99
C SER A 5 -32.90 42.32 29.19
N VAL A 6 -32.13 41.52 29.93
CA VAL A 6 -31.13 40.57 29.45
C VAL A 6 -31.81 39.22 29.22
N GLY A 7 -31.85 38.75 27.98
CA GLY A 7 -32.25 37.39 27.62
C GLY A 7 -31.03 36.47 27.56
N TYR A 8 -30.97 35.49 28.46
CA TYR A 8 -29.92 34.48 28.54
C TYR A 8 -29.97 33.49 27.36
N PHE A 9 -28.87 33.38 26.61
CA PHE A 9 -28.56 32.23 25.76
C PHE A 9 -27.99 31.11 26.64
N LEU A 10 -28.69 29.98 26.75
CA LEU A 10 -28.16 28.75 27.34
C LEU A 10 -27.68 27.83 26.22
N SER A 11 -26.37 27.78 26.04
CA SER A 11 -25.64 26.75 25.31
C SER A 11 -25.68 25.44 26.12
N VAL A 12 -26.27 24.39 25.55
CA VAL A 12 -26.27 23.06 26.16
C VAL A 12 -24.98 22.33 25.76
N GLU A 13 -23.95 22.41 26.61
CA GLU A 13 -22.84 21.46 26.62
C GLU A 13 -23.31 20.13 27.25
N ILE A 14 -23.52 19.10 26.42
CA ILE A 14 -23.74 17.74 26.92
C ILE A 14 -22.37 17.13 27.27
N LYS A 15 -22.06 17.07 28.57
CA LYS A 15 -20.85 16.48 29.13
C LYS A 15 -20.75 14.96 28.87
N ILE A 16 -19.65 14.56 28.26
CA ILE A 16 -19.18 13.17 27.99
C ILE A 16 -18.86 12.35 29.28
N SER A 17 -19.29 12.78 30.48
CA SER A 17 -18.93 12.05 31.71
C SER A 17 -19.87 10.89 32.06
N SER A 18 -21.11 10.90 31.56
CA SER A 18 -22.11 9.88 31.94
C SER A 18 -21.92 8.53 31.23
N PHE A 19 -21.29 8.53 30.04
CA PHE A 19 -21.06 7.31 29.26
C PHE A 19 -19.93 6.44 29.84
N CYS A 20 -18.93 7.04 30.48
CA CYS A 20 -17.83 6.31 31.14
C CYS A 20 -18.29 5.53 32.38
N PHE A 21 -19.35 5.96 33.07
CA PHE A 21 -19.75 5.36 34.34
C PHE A 21 -20.47 4.01 34.16
N HIS A 22 -21.25 3.85 33.08
CA HIS A 22 -21.91 2.58 32.77
C HIS A 22 -20.95 1.55 32.13
N TYR A 23 -19.92 1.98 31.42
CA TYR A 23 -18.91 1.09 30.83
C TYR A 23 -17.92 0.51 31.88
N GLY A 24 -17.63 1.27 32.94
CA GLY A 24 -16.73 0.84 34.02
C GLY A 24 -17.25 -0.34 34.84
N ILE A 25 -18.58 -0.55 34.89
CA ILE A 25 -19.20 -1.65 35.63
C ILE A 25 -19.13 -2.96 34.82
N PHE A 26 -19.24 -2.90 33.49
CA PHE A 26 -19.17 -4.07 32.61
C PHE A 26 -17.76 -4.67 32.51
N LEU A 27 -16.72 -3.85 32.72
CA LEU A 27 -15.31 -4.28 32.66
C LEU A 27 -14.84 -5.07 33.91
N ARG A 28 -15.62 -5.07 35.00
CA ARG A 28 -15.26 -5.78 36.24
C ARG A 28 -15.63 -7.26 36.25
N THR A 29 -16.45 -7.73 35.31
CA THR A 29 -16.98 -9.11 35.29
C THR A 29 -16.31 -10.04 34.27
N LEU A 30 -15.34 -9.55 33.47
CA LEU A 30 -14.68 -10.35 32.44
C LEU A 30 -13.40 -11.05 32.94
N PRO A 31 -13.16 -12.31 32.51
CA PRO A 31 -11.99 -13.09 32.90
C PRO A 31 -10.68 -12.50 32.34
N PRO A 32 -9.51 -12.79 32.98
CA PRO A 32 -8.23 -12.12 32.72
C PRO A 32 -7.75 -12.21 31.26
N ASN A 33 -8.13 -13.27 30.55
CA ASN A 33 -7.62 -13.60 29.22
C ASN A 33 -8.19 -12.72 28.09
N MET A 34 -9.23 -11.93 28.37
CA MET A 34 -9.80 -10.94 27.44
C MET A 34 -9.32 -9.50 27.69
N LYS A 35 -8.60 -9.24 28.79
CA LYS A 35 -8.14 -7.89 29.15
C LYS A 35 -6.92 -7.40 28.35
N THR A 36 -6.20 -8.30 27.71
CA THR A 36 -5.02 -8.01 26.87
C THR A 36 -5.39 -7.47 25.47
N GLY A 37 -6.63 -7.65 25.01
CA GLY A 37 -7.07 -7.22 23.67
C GLY A 37 -7.55 -5.76 23.57
N MET A 38 -7.79 -5.06 24.68
CA MET A 38 -8.44 -3.73 24.69
C MET A 38 -7.57 -2.59 25.22
N GLN A 39 -6.29 -2.83 25.52
CA GLN A 39 -5.34 -1.73 25.78
C GLN A 39 -4.93 -0.96 24.51
N GLY A 40 -5.37 -1.39 23.32
CA GLY A 40 -5.11 -0.70 22.05
C GLY A 40 -5.95 0.56 21.81
N ILE A 41 -7.04 0.79 22.56
CA ILE A 41 -7.99 1.88 22.26
C ILE A 41 -7.56 3.22 22.89
N LEU A 42 -6.75 3.19 23.96
CA LEU A 42 -6.23 4.40 24.62
C LEU A 42 -4.89 4.89 24.05
N ALA A 43 -4.38 4.27 22.98
CA ALA A 43 -3.16 4.70 22.30
C ALA A 43 -3.40 5.84 21.28
N CYS A 44 -4.65 6.14 20.92
CA CYS A 44 -4.97 7.06 19.83
C CYS A 44 -4.50 8.51 20.08
N ASP A 45 -4.64 9.03 21.31
CA ASP A 45 -4.32 10.43 21.62
C ASP A 45 -2.82 10.74 21.75
N LYS A 46 -1.94 9.72 21.81
CA LYS A 46 -0.48 9.93 21.84
C LYS A 46 0.19 9.92 20.46
N PHE A 47 -0.53 9.50 19.41
CA PHE A 47 0.01 9.44 18.04
C PHE A 47 0.15 10.81 17.37
N ASP A 48 -0.66 11.80 17.76
CA ASP A 48 -0.80 13.07 17.03
C ASP A 48 0.37 14.05 17.26
N LYS A 49 1.27 13.79 18.24
CA LYS A 49 2.37 14.70 18.60
C LYS A 49 3.79 14.18 18.27
N MET A 50 3.95 12.98 17.70
CA MET A 50 5.28 12.39 17.42
C MET A 50 5.64 12.18 15.93
N ASN A 51 4.72 12.41 14.98
CA ASN A 51 4.95 12.01 13.58
C ASN A 51 5.18 13.19 12.63
N LYS A 52 6.23 13.98 12.85
CA LYS A 52 6.83 14.72 11.72
C LYS A 52 7.97 13.87 11.16
N PRO A 53 7.93 13.48 9.88
CA PRO A 53 9.01 12.70 9.31
C PRO A 53 10.32 13.47 9.45
N LYS A 54 11.42 12.74 9.69
CA LYS A 54 12.75 13.33 9.76
C LYS A 54 12.99 14.10 8.45
N ALA A 55 13.71 15.21 8.52
CA ALA A 55 13.87 16.14 7.38
C ALA A 55 14.32 15.44 6.07
N VAL A 56 15.20 14.45 6.18
CA VAL A 56 15.71 13.65 5.06
C VAL A 56 14.68 12.74 4.38
N PHE A 57 13.56 12.44 5.06
CA PHE A 57 12.48 11.56 4.61
C PHE A 57 11.18 12.31 4.33
N ARG A 58 11.19 13.65 4.34
CA ARG A 58 10.01 14.43 3.95
C ARG A 58 9.61 14.13 2.51
N GLU A 59 8.31 14.18 2.26
CA GLU A 59 7.77 14.03 0.91
C GLU A 59 8.39 15.06 -0.03
N ILE A 60 8.86 14.60 -1.19
CA ILE A 60 9.62 15.43 -2.13
C ILE A 60 8.69 16.15 -3.11
N ASN A 61 7.62 15.47 -3.50
CA ASN A 61 6.61 16.05 -4.39
C ASN A 61 5.57 16.76 -3.54
N GLU A 62 5.59 18.09 -3.52
CA GLU A 62 4.55 18.87 -2.87
C GLU A 62 3.22 18.77 -3.65
N SER A 63 2.11 18.87 -2.92
CA SER A 63 0.78 18.93 -3.54
C SER A 63 0.56 20.29 -4.18
N TYR A 64 -0.37 20.36 -5.13
CA TYR A 64 -0.77 21.66 -5.68
C TYR A 64 -1.43 22.53 -4.61
N THR A 65 -1.25 23.84 -4.71
CA THR A 65 -2.20 24.79 -4.14
C THR A 65 -3.53 24.72 -4.89
N LEU A 66 -4.61 25.23 -4.27
CA LEU A 66 -5.92 25.30 -4.92
C LEU A 66 -5.88 26.03 -6.28
N GLN A 67 -5.13 27.13 -6.36
CA GLN A 67 -5.00 27.91 -7.60
C GLN A 67 -4.28 27.12 -8.70
N GLU A 68 -3.19 26.43 -8.36
CA GLU A 68 -2.45 25.59 -9.30
C GLU A 68 -3.28 24.39 -9.76
N ALA A 69 -4.00 23.73 -8.85
CA ALA A 69 -4.84 22.58 -9.18
C ALA A 69 -5.97 22.98 -10.15
N ILE A 70 -6.64 24.11 -9.92
CA ILE A 70 -7.67 24.62 -10.83
C ILE A 70 -7.06 25.03 -12.17
N ALA A 71 -5.90 25.69 -12.16
CA ALA A 71 -5.22 26.10 -13.39
C ALA A 71 -4.80 24.89 -14.25
N GLU A 72 -4.25 23.85 -13.63
CA GLU A 72 -3.89 22.61 -14.31
C GLU A 72 -5.13 21.85 -14.79
N ALA A 73 -6.19 21.78 -13.97
CA ALA A 73 -7.46 21.16 -14.37
C ALA A 73 -8.08 21.83 -15.61
N LYS A 74 -7.99 23.16 -15.72
CA LYS A 74 -8.49 23.93 -16.88
C LYS A 74 -7.72 23.66 -18.19
N ARG A 75 -6.52 23.07 -18.13
CA ARG A 75 -5.81 22.62 -19.35
C ARG A 75 -6.45 21.38 -19.98
N CYS A 76 -7.26 20.62 -19.22
CA CYS A 76 -7.91 19.42 -19.71
C CYS A 76 -8.89 19.75 -20.85
N LEU A 77 -8.74 19.09 -21.99
CA LEU A 77 -9.56 19.33 -23.17
C LEU A 77 -10.96 18.69 -23.08
N ASN A 78 -11.28 18.00 -21.98
CA ASN A 78 -12.50 17.22 -21.80
C ASN A 78 -12.82 16.34 -23.03
N CYS A 79 -11.85 15.52 -23.44
CA CYS A 79 -11.91 14.79 -24.71
C CYS A 79 -13.12 13.87 -24.79
N LYS A 80 -13.88 13.93 -25.90
CA LYS A 80 -15.03 13.04 -26.16
C LYS A 80 -14.68 11.55 -26.08
N ASN A 81 -13.49 11.17 -26.55
CA ASN A 81 -12.95 9.81 -26.49
C ASN A 81 -11.66 9.81 -25.66
N PRO A 82 -11.76 9.77 -24.31
CA PRO A 82 -10.62 10.02 -23.45
C PRO A 82 -9.66 8.82 -23.39
N SER A 83 -8.50 8.95 -24.03
CA SER A 83 -7.43 7.95 -23.97
C SER A 83 -6.82 7.81 -22.57
N CYS A 84 -6.84 8.87 -21.76
CA CYS A 84 -6.39 8.82 -20.36
C CYS A 84 -7.22 7.82 -19.51
N LYS A 85 -8.52 7.68 -19.79
CA LYS A 85 -9.39 6.67 -19.16
C LYS A 85 -8.95 5.26 -19.52
N LYS A 86 -8.67 5.01 -20.81
CA LYS A 86 -8.16 3.72 -21.29
C LYS A 86 -6.78 3.38 -20.71
N GLY A 87 -5.94 4.39 -20.51
CA GLY A 87 -4.62 4.23 -19.90
C GLY A 87 -4.64 4.01 -18.38
N CYS A 88 -5.76 4.28 -17.71
CA CYS A 88 -5.93 4.03 -16.28
C CYS A 88 -6.39 2.58 -16.06
N PRO A 89 -5.69 1.75 -15.27
CA PRO A 89 -6.05 0.34 -15.11
C PRO A 89 -7.45 0.09 -14.54
N ILE A 90 -7.99 1.02 -13.75
CA ILE A 90 -9.35 0.98 -13.17
C ILE A 90 -10.37 1.79 -13.99
N GLU A 91 -9.97 2.30 -15.16
CA GLU A 91 -10.81 3.12 -16.04
C GLU A 91 -11.46 4.31 -15.31
N ASN A 92 -10.67 5.01 -14.51
CA ASN A 92 -11.15 6.14 -13.71
C ASN A 92 -11.80 7.23 -14.60
N HIS A 93 -12.79 7.93 -14.06
CA HIS A 93 -13.57 8.99 -14.71
C HIS A 93 -12.79 10.31 -14.75
N ILE A 94 -11.63 10.26 -15.43
CA ILE A 94 -10.61 11.32 -15.40
C ILE A 94 -11.11 12.65 -15.94
N PRO A 95 -11.65 12.75 -17.17
CA PRO A 95 -12.22 14.01 -17.66
C PRO A 95 -13.30 14.56 -16.74
N GLU A 96 -14.14 13.70 -16.18
CA GLU A 96 -15.30 14.08 -15.37
C GLU A 96 -14.86 14.70 -14.03
N PHE A 97 -13.97 14.05 -13.26
CA PHE A 97 -13.51 14.63 -11.99
C PHE A 97 -12.66 15.89 -12.21
N ILE A 98 -11.84 15.92 -13.28
CA ILE A 98 -11.03 17.10 -13.61
C ILE A 98 -11.94 18.26 -14.02
N HIS A 99 -13.03 18.00 -14.73
CA HIS A 99 -13.99 19.02 -15.10
C HIS A 99 -14.67 19.63 -13.87
N GLU A 100 -15.08 18.82 -12.89
CA GLU A 100 -15.63 19.33 -11.63
C GLU A 100 -14.57 20.11 -10.82
N LEU A 101 -13.33 19.62 -10.76
CA LEU A 101 -12.21 20.35 -10.16
C LEU A 101 -11.98 21.71 -10.82
N SER A 102 -12.07 21.80 -12.16
CA SER A 102 -11.88 23.06 -12.91
C SER A 102 -12.90 24.15 -12.57
N LYS A 103 -14.07 23.75 -12.04
CA LYS A 103 -15.14 24.63 -11.56
C LYS A 103 -15.04 24.94 -10.06
N GLY A 104 -14.11 24.29 -9.34
CA GLY A 104 -14.00 24.38 -7.88
C GLY A 104 -14.90 23.38 -7.12
N ASN A 105 -15.56 22.45 -7.81
CA ASN A 105 -16.50 21.49 -7.21
C ASN A 105 -15.76 20.27 -6.62
N MET A 106 -14.98 20.49 -5.56
CA MET A 106 -14.17 19.44 -4.91
C MET A 106 -14.99 18.24 -4.48
N GLY A 107 -16.21 18.50 -3.96
CA GLY A 107 -17.10 17.46 -3.50
C GLY A 107 -17.51 16.47 -4.57
N ASN A 108 -17.90 16.99 -5.73
CA ASN A 108 -18.28 16.18 -6.88
C ASN A 108 -17.07 15.49 -7.49
N ALA A 109 -15.93 16.18 -7.60
CA ALA A 109 -14.71 15.58 -8.12
C ALA A 109 -14.30 14.34 -7.31
N MET A 110 -14.33 14.42 -5.98
CA MET A 110 -14.02 13.29 -5.12
C MET A 110 -15.08 12.18 -5.21
N ALA A 111 -16.37 12.52 -5.27
CA ALA A 111 -17.44 11.54 -5.45
C ALA A 111 -17.23 10.70 -6.73
N ILE A 112 -16.87 11.36 -7.83
CA ILE A 112 -16.56 10.70 -9.12
C ILE A 112 -15.33 9.80 -9.00
N ILE A 113 -14.27 10.23 -8.30
CA ILE A 113 -13.08 9.41 -8.06
C ILE A 113 -13.44 8.14 -7.27
N ASN A 114 -14.26 8.26 -6.23
CA ASN A 114 -14.66 7.15 -5.36
C ASN A 114 -15.49 6.07 -6.07
N GLU A 115 -16.13 6.38 -7.21
CA GLU A 115 -16.82 5.37 -8.02
C GLU A 115 -15.85 4.28 -8.53
N LYS A 116 -14.58 4.65 -8.76
CA LYS A 116 -13.57 3.79 -9.38
C LYS A 116 -12.35 3.52 -8.52
N SER A 117 -12.07 4.34 -7.51
CA SER A 117 -10.86 4.22 -6.68
C SER A 117 -11.20 4.12 -5.20
N ASN A 118 -10.52 3.22 -4.48
CA ASN A 118 -10.58 3.13 -3.02
C ASN A 118 -9.41 3.81 -2.32
N LEU A 119 -8.35 4.13 -3.07
CA LEU A 119 -7.08 4.60 -2.53
C LEU A 119 -6.54 5.79 -3.36
N PRO A 120 -7.34 6.83 -3.66
CA PRO A 120 -6.92 7.89 -4.58
C PRO A 120 -5.75 8.73 -4.05
N ALA A 121 -5.67 8.99 -2.74
CA ALA A 121 -4.54 9.73 -2.16
C ALA A 121 -3.22 8.96 -2.34
N ILE A 122 -3.28 7.63 -2.34
CA ILE A 122 -2.14 6.75 -2.57
C ILE A 122 -1.83 6.64 -4.06
N CYS A 123 -2.83 6.34 -4.91
CA CYS A 123 -2.64 6.17 -6.35
C CYS A 123 -2.12 7.44 -7.02
N GLY A 124 -2.59 8.62 -6.60
CA GLY A 124 -2.09 9.91 -7.06
C GLY A 124 -0.59 10.09 -6.81
N ARG A 125 -0.04 9.47 -5.75
CA ARG A 125 1.39 9.54 -5.39
C ARG A 125 2.25 8.46 -6.05
N VAL A 126 1.76 7.23 -6.15
CA VAL A 126 2.64 6.06 -6.42
C VAL A 126 2.41 5.39 -7.78
N CYS A 127 1.38 5.77 -8.54
CA CYS A 127 1.15 5.20 -9.86
C CYS A 127 2.23 5.63 -10.87
N PRO A 128 2.62 4.75 -11.81
CA PRO A 128 3.50 5.08 -12.93
C PRO A 128 2.72 5.89 -13.98
N HIS A 129 2.31 7.11 -13.65
CA HIS A 129 1.36 7.89 -14.46
C HIS A 129 1.82 8.10 -15.91
N GLU A 130 3.13 8.24 -16.15
CA GLU A 130 3.73 8.38 -17.48
C GLU A 130 3.59 7.13 -18.35
N LYS A 131 3.43 5.95 -17.72
CA LYS A 131 3.14 4.68 -18.40
C LYS A 131 1.63 4.37 -18.41
N GLN A 132 0.81 5.19 -17.77
CA GLN A 132 -0.64 4.99 -17.58
C GLN A 132 -1.42 6.23 -18.04
N CYS A 133 -2.29 6.78 -17.19
CA CYS A 133 -3.24 7.82 -17.55
C CYS A 133 -2.60 9.07 -18.17
N GLN A 134 -1.51 9.59 -17.59
CA GLN A 134 -0.83 10.79 -18.09
C GLN A 134 -0.12 10.52 -19.42
N GLY A 135 0.57 9.38 -19.55
CA GLY A 135 1.21 8.96 -20.80
C GLY A 135 0.24 8.80 -21.96
N HIS A 136 -1.03 8.44 -21.67
CA HIS A 136 -2.08 8.31 -22.66
C HIS A 136 -2.81 9.65 -22.93
N CYS A 137 -2.52 10.73 -22.21
CA CYS A 137 -3.15 12.02 -22.47
C CYS A 137 -2.78 12.53 -23.87
N VAL A 138 -3.76 13.06 -24.63
CA VAL A 138 -3.51 13.61 -25.98
C VAL A 138 -2.55 14.81 -26.00
N LEU A 139 -2.33 15.46 -24.85
CA LEU A 139 -1.35 16.54 -24.69
C LEU A 139 0.06 16.02 -24.36
N TYR A 140 0.21 14.75 -23.97
CA TYR A 140 1.50 14.17 -23.56
C TYR A 140 2.54 14.19 -24.68
N PRO A 141 2.23 13.81 -25.94
CA PRO A 141 3.19 13.90 -27.05
C PRO A 141 3.64 15.33 -27.38
N ARG A 142 2.91 16.35 -26.92
CA ARG A 142 3.25 17.77 -27.09
C ARG A 142 4.16 18.31 -25.97
N GLY A 143 4.70 17.41 -25.13
CA GLY A 143 5.69 17.71 -24.10
C GLY A 143 5.13 17.86 -22.69
N LYS A 144 3.83 18.13 -22.50
CA LYS A 144 3.22 18.22 -21.17
C LYS A 144 1.76 17.75 -21.17
N GLY A 145 1.56 16.48 -20.81
CA GLY A 145 0.23 15.94 -20.50
C GLY A 145 -0.38 16.60 -19.27
N ILE A 146 -1.67 16.36 -19.02
CA ILE A 146 -2.31 16.79 -17.77
C ILE A 146 -1.65 16.07 -16.60
N GLU A 147 -1.34 16.78 -15.50
CA GLU A 147 -0.79 16.17 -14.27
C GLU A 147 -1.87 15.42 -13.47
N ILE A 148 -2.49 14.41 -14.08
CA ILE A 148 -3.65 13.67 -13.54
C ILE A 148 -3.38 13.12 -12.13
N GLY A 149 -2.19 12.55 -11.89
CA GLY A 149 -1.82 12.04 -10.57
C GLY A 149 -1.81 13.11 -9.48
N LYS A 150 -1.29 14.30 -9.79
CA LYS A 150 -1.29 15.44 -8.86
C LYS A 150 -2.69 15.99 -8.63
N LEU A 151 -3.55 16.01 -9.66
CA LEU A 151 -4.95 16.43 -9.51
C LEU A 151 -5.75 15.43 -8.65
N GLU A 152 -5.58 14.12 -8.88
CA GLU A 152 -6.20 13.07 -8.05
C GLU A 152 -5.73 13.17 -6.59
N ARG A 153 -4.42 13.30 -6.40
CA ARG A 153 -3.82 13.53 -5.08
C ARG A 153 -4.41 14.76 -4.40
N PHE A 154 -4.44 15.91 -5.09
CA PHE A 154 -4.92 17.18 -4.54
C PHE A 154 -6.36 17.05 -4.05
N VAL A 155 -7.24 16.47 -4.88
CA VAL A 155 -8.65 16.28 -4.52
C VAL A 155 -8.79 15.35 -3.30
N ALA A 156 -8.03 14.25 -3.26
CA ALA A 156 -8.08 13.29 -2.15
C ALA A 156 -7.50 13.85 -0.84
N ASP A 157 -6.42 14.61 -0.91
CA ASP A 157 -5.81 15.28 0.25
C ASP A 157 -6.79 16.33 0.81
N PHE A 158 -7.36 17.19 -0.05
CA PHE A 158 -8.35 18.20 0.34
C PHE A 158 -9.59 17.56 1.00
N ASP A 159 -10.08 16.46 0.45
CA ASP A 159 -11.22 15.72 1.00
C ASP A 159 -10.97 15.21 2.42
N THR A 160 -9.74 14.73 2.66
CA THR A 160 -9.29 14.23 3.96
C THR A 160 -9.20 15.35 4.98
N GLU A 161 -8.56 16.46 4.62
CA GLU A 161 -8.40 17.64 5.49
C GLU A 161 -9.75 18.24 5.88
N MET A 162 -10.67 18.34 4.93
CA MET A 162 -12.00 18.91 5.13
C MET A 162 -13.01 17.93 5.73
N LYS A 163 -12.64 16.65 5.90
CA LYS A 163 -13.47 15.57 6.44
C LYS A 163 -14.86 15.50 5.78
N LEU A 164 -14.89 15.56 4.45
CA LEU A 164 -16.14 15.63 3.71
C LEU A 164 -16.82 14.25 3.68
N ILE A 165 -17.76 14.02 4.62
CA ILE A 165 -18.55 12.79 4.71
C ILE A 165 -19.63 12.80 3.62
N ARG A 166 -19.73 11.73 2.83
CA ARG A 166 -20.69 11.69 1.70
C ARG A 166 -21.53 10.43 1.56
N GLU A 167 -21.10 9.30 2.12
CA GLU A 167 -21.70 8.02 1.75
C GLU A 167 -22.78 7.57 2.74
N LYS A 168 -23.99 7.30 2.22
CA LYS A 168 -25.02 6.60 2.99
C LYS A 168 -24.65 5.13 3.07
N LEU A 169 -24.20 4.68 4.23
CA LEU A 169 -23.82 3.30 4.44
C LEU A 169 -25.07 2.39 4.49
N PRO A 170 -25.15 1.34 3.67
CA PRO A 170 -26.21 0.35 3.82
C PRO A 170 -26.00 -0.47 5.10
N GLN A 171 -27.08 -1.06 5.60
CA GLN A 171 -27.01 -2.06 6.66
C GLN A 171 -26.18 -3.27 6.20
N LYS A 172 -25.38 -3.84 7.12
CA LYS A 172 -24.44 -4.93 6.80
C LYS A 172 -25.07 -6.32 6.86
N THR A 173 -26.20 -6.51 6.17
CA THR A 173 -27.02 -7.73 6.25
C THR A 173 -26.84 -8.68 5.06
N ARG A 174 -26.12 -8.25 4.00
CA ARG A 174 -26.01 -9.04 2.75
C ARG A 174 -25.16 -10.31 2.93
N GLY A 175 -24.22 -10.32 3.87
CA GLY A 175 -23.38 -11.47 4.20
C GLY A 175 -22.12 -11.10 4.96
N LYS A 176 -21.39 -12.09 5.46
CA LYS A 176 -20.16 -11.92 6.24
C LYS A 176 -18.95 -12.37 5.42
N VAL A 177 -17.98 -11.49 5.20
CA VAL A 177 -16.79 -11.78 4.38
C VAL A 177 -15.51 -11.54 5.17
N ALA A 178 -14.61 -12.53 5.15
CA ALA A 178 -13.28 -12.41 5.73
C ALA A 178 -12.28 -12.00 4.64
N VAL A 179 -11.39 -11.07 4.95
CA VAL A 179 -10.35 -10.58 4.04
C VAL A 179 -9.00 -10.83 4.72
N ILE A 180 -8.16 -11.67 4.14
CA ILE A 180 -6.84 -12.01 4.70
C ILE A 180 -5.78 -11.13 4.05
N GLY A 181 -5.23 -10.20 4.83
CA GLY A 181 -4.24 -9.21 4.42
C GLY A 181 -4.86 -7.83 4.17
N SER A 182 -4.24 -6.80 4.74
CA SER A 182 -4.68 -5.39 4.65
C SER A 182 -3.90 -4.58 3.60
N GLY A 183 -3.30 -5.25 2.61
CA GLY A 183 -2.68 -4.56 1.48
C GLY A 183 -3.71 -3.92 0.54
N PRO A 184 -3.26 -3.26 -0.55
CA PRO A 184 -4.14 -2.57 -1.49
C PRO A 184 -5.32 -3.40 -2.00
N ALA A 185 -5.10 -4.69 -2.28
CA ALA A 185 -6.15 -5.61 -2.74
C ALA A 185 -7.19 -5.88 -1.65
N GLY A 186 -6.76 -6.16 -0.42
CA GLY A 186 -7.66 -6.42 0.71
C GLY A 186 -8.48 -5.19 1.09
N LEU A 187 -7.83 -4.02 1.16
CA LEU A 187 -8.50 -2.73 1.40
C LEU A 187 -9.55 -2.42 0.32
N THR A 188 -9.23 -2.70 -0.95
CA THR A 188 -10.16 -2.53 -2.07
C THR A 188 -11.38 -3.47 -1.96
N VAL A 189 -11.15 -4.77 -1.74
CA VAL A 189 -12.24 -5.75 -1.59
C VAL A 189 -13.12 -5.36 -0.41
N ALA A 190 -12.52 -5.00 0.72
CA ALA A 190 -13.26 -4.63 1.91
C ALA A 190 -14.10 -3.36 1.73
N GLY A 191 -13.53 -2.32 1.12
CA GLY A 191 -14.26 -1.08 0.84
C GLY A 191 -15.43 -1.30 -0.13
N ASP A 192 -15.21 -2.02 -1.23
CA ASP A 192 -16.27 -2.28 -2.23
C ASP A 192 -17.39 -3.18 -1.66
N LEU A 193 -17.06 -4.20 -0.88
CA LEU A 193 -18.06 -5.08 -0.25
C LEU A 193 -18.80 -4.38 0.89
N ALA A 194 -18.11 -3.54 1.68
CA ALA A 194 -18.76 -2.75 2.73
C ALA A 194 -19.80 -1.80 2.14
N ARG A 195 -19.49 -1.09 1.04
CA ARG A 195 -20.46 -0.25 0.32
C ARG A 195 -21.65 -1.01 -0.26
N GLN A 196 -21.49 -2.31 -0.46
CA GLN A 196 -22.52 -3.22 -0.95
C GLN A 196 -23.38 -3.87 0.15
N GLY A 197 -23.15 -3.54 1.43
CA GLY A 197 -23.93 -4.08 2.55
C GLY A 197 -23.41 -5.39 3.12
N PHE A 198 -22.16 -5.78 2.84
CA PHE A 198 -21.50 -6.90 3.51
C PHE A 198 -20.85 -6.49 4.83
N ASN A 199 -20.89 -7.38 5.83
CA ASN A 199 -20.09 -7.29 7.05
C ASN A 199 -18.69 -7.83 6.76
N VAL A 200 -17.69 -6.96 6.74
CA VAL A 200 -16.32 -7.33 6.35
C VAL A 200 -15.38 -7.26 7.54
N THR A 201 -14.58 -8.31 7.72
CA THR A 201 -13.47 -8.34 8.68
C THR A 201 -12.16 -8.58 7.95
N ILE A 202 -11.19 -7.67 8.11
CA ILE A 202 -9.82 -7.85 7.64
C ILE A 202 -8.98 -8.50 8.74
N PHE A 203 -8.28 -9.58 8.41
CA PHE A 203 -7.29 -10.24 9.25
C PHE A 203 -5.89 -9.83 8.78
N GLU A 204 -5.15 -9.12 9.61
CA GLU A 204 -3.80 -8.62 9.31
C GLU A 204 -2.77 -9.22 10.27
N SER A 205 -1.67 -9.70 9.71
CA SER A 205 -0.54 -10.27 10.44
C SER A 205 0.27 -9.25 11.24
N GLN A 206 0.32 -8.00 10.78
CA GLN A 206 1.09 -6.92 11.36
C GLN A 206 0.29 -6.13 12.41
N ALA A 207 1.01 -5.30 13.16
CA ALA A 207 0.42 -4.42 14.17
C ALA A 207 -0.31 -3.21 13.57
N GLU A 208 -0.02 -2.86 12.32
CA GLU A 208 -0.68 -1.77 11.60
C GLU A 208 -1.11 -2.23 10.20
N PRO A 209 -2.34 -1.90 9.76
CA PRO A 209 -2.83 -2.27 8.44
C PRO A 209 -2.19 -1.46 7.31
N GLY A 210 -2.20 -1.98 6.08
CA GLY A 210 -1.77 -1.29 4.86
C GLY A 210 -0.74 -2.07 4.03
N GLY A 211 -0.17 -3.14 4.56
CA GLY A 211 0.78 -4.00 3.84
C GLY A 211 1.97 -3.23 3.26
N VAL A 212 2.21 -3.36 1.95
CA VAL A 212 3.32 -2.66 1.27
C VAL A 212 3.24 -1.14 1.37
N LEU A 213 2.05 -0.58 1.55
CA LEU A 213 1.85 0.86 1.72
C LEU A 213 2.49 1.37 3.01
N MET A 214 2.38 0.59 4.09
CA MET A 214 2.99 0.91 5.38
C MET A 214 4.45 0.49 5.45
N TYR A 215 4.75 -0.75 5.06
CA TYR A 215 6.03 -1.36 5.38
C TYR A 215 7.04 -1.37 4.23
N GLY A 216 6.59 -1.11 2.99
CA GLY A 216 7.42 -1.19 1.79
C GLY A 216 7.82 0.18 1.24
N ILE A 217 6.83 0.98 0.82
CA ILE A 217 7.07 2.25 0.13
C ILE A 217 7.67 3.26 1.14
N PRO A 218 8.77 3.97 0.84
CA PRO A 218 9.35 4.94 1.78
C PRO A 218 8.48 6.17 2.03
N GLU A 219 8.67 6.80 3.20
CA GLU A 219 7.99 8.04 3.60
C GLU A 219 8.07 9.16 2.54
N TYR A 220 9.23 9.35 1.92
CA TYR A 220 9.45 10.44 0.96
C TYR A 220 8.63 10.29 -0.34
N ARG A 221 8.03 9.11 -0.57
CA ARG A 221 7.10 8.84 -1.69
C ARG A 221 5.65 8.74 -1.24
N LEU A 222 5.43 8.07 -0.11
CA LEU A 222 4.10 7.83 0.43
C LEU A 222 4.13 8.05 1.95
N PRO A 223 3.71 9.23 2.42
CA PRO A 223 3.65 9.52 3.84
C PRO A 223 2.74 8.54 4.58
N LYS A 224 3.20 8.02 5.72
CA LYS A 224 2.41 7.01 6.47
C LYS A 224 1.11 7.57 7.01
N GLN A 225 1.10 8.86 7.32
CA GLN A 225 -0.11 9.55 7.73
C GLN A 225 -1.22 9.48 6.67
N VAL A 226 -0.87 9.58 5.38
CA VAL A 226 -1.84 9.47 4.28
C VAL A 226 -2.42 8.05 4.22
N VAL A 227 -1.59 7.03 4.43
CA VAL A 227 -2.05 5.64 4.45
C VAL A 227 -3.02 5.39 5.61
N ARG A 228 -2.68 5.88 6.81
CA ARG A 228 -3.56 5.81 8.00
C ARG A 228 -4.91 6.46 7.74
N GLN A 229 -4.92 7.66 7.18
CA GLN A 229 -6.15 8.39 6.84
C GLN A 229 -7.02 7.64 5.82
N GLU A 230 -6.43 7.02 4.80
CA GLU A 230 -7.19 6.22 3.84
C GLU A 230 -7.76 4.94 4.48
N ILE A 231 -7.05 4.36 5.44
CA ILE A 231 -7.54 3.21 6.22
C ILE A 231 -8.68 3.62 7.15
N GLU A 232 -8.57 4.77 7.83
CA GLU A 232 -9.64 5.34 8.65
C GLU A 232 -10.93 5.54 7.84
N LYS A 233 -10.82 5.99 6.58
CA LYS A 233 -11.98 6.10 5.68
C LYS A 233 -12.62 4.73 5.39
N ILE A 234 -11.81 3.68 5.22
CA ILE A 234 -12.30 2.32 5.00
C ILE A 234 -12.94 1.75 6.27
N GLU A 235 -12.34 1.99 7.44
CA GLU A 235 -12.92 1.64 8.73
C GLU A 235 -14.28 2.34 8.94
N ALA A 236 -14.37 3.62 8.57
CA ALA A 236 -15.62 4.38 8.61
C ALA A 236 -16.74 3.80 7.72
N LEU A 237 -16.43 2.94 6.73
CA LEU A 237 -17.43 2.18 5.97
C LEU A 237 -18.04 1.02 6.76
N GLY A 238 -17.57 0.75 7.98
CA GLY A 238 -17.97 -0.36 8.84
C GLY A 238 -17.11 -1.62 8.67
N VAL A 239 -15.89 -1.48 8.12
CA VAL A 239 -14.93 -2.59 8.02
C VAL A 239 -14.23 -2.78 9.35
N THR A 240 -14.19 -4.03 9.85
CA THR A 240 -13.49 -4.37 11.10
C THR A 240 -12.07 -4.85 10.80
N PHE A 241 -11.08 -4.42 11.58
CA PHE A 241 -9.69 -4.89 11.48
C PHE A 241 -9.30 -5.77 12.69
N LEU A 242 -8.84 -6.98 12.41
CA LEU A 242 -8.18 -7.88 13.37
C LEU A 242 -6.69 -7.92 13.07
N LEU A 243 -5.93 -7.10 13.80
CA LEU A 243 -4.48 -6.97 13.66
C LEU A 243 -3.74 -8.04 14.48
N ASN A 244 -2.44 -8.22 14.22
CA ASN A 244 -1.60 -9.25 14.85
C ASN A 244 -2.16 -10.68 14.73
N CYS A 245 -2.94 -10.94 13.68
CA CYS A 245 -3.57 -12.21 13.39
C CYS A 245 -2.96 -12.84 12.13
N VAL A 246 -2.11 -13.83 12.36
CA VAL A 246 -1.44 -14.59 11.32
C VAL A 246 -2.27 -15.81 10.92
N VAL A 247 -3.02 -15.67 9.82
CA VAL A 247 -3.76 -16.79 9.22
C VAL A 247 -2.78 -17.84 8.64
N GLY A 248 -3.11 -19.11 8.86
CA GLY A 248 -2.26 -20.29 8.71
C GLY A 248 -1.29 -20.54 9.87
N LYS A 249 -1.39 -19.78 10.97
CA LYS A 249 -0.68 -20.08 12.23
C LYS A 249 -1.62 -20.05 13.44
N GLN A 250 -2.36 -18.96 13.61
CA GLN A 250 -3.32 -18.79 14.72
C GLN A 250 -4.70 -19.33 14.37
N LEU A 251 -5.11 -19.20 13.10
CA LEU A 251 -6.37 -19.69 12.53
C LEU A 251 -6.09 -20.18 11.12
N ASN A 252 -6.76 -21.22 10.65
CA ASN A 252 -6.77 -21.62 9.23
C ASN A 252 -8.09 -21.18 8.55
N ILE A 253 -8.26 -21.53 7.28
CA ILE A 253 -9.45 -21.16 6.49
C ILE A 253 -10.72 -21.81 7.01
N ASP A 254 -10.65 -23.06 7.49
CA ASP A 254 -11.81 -23.78 8.02
C ASP A 254 -12.25 -23.20 9.38
N ASP A 255 -11.31 -22.76 10.23
CA ASP A 255 -11.60 -22.03 11.47
C ASP A 255 -12.33 -20.72 11.19
N ILE A 256 -12.01 -20.03 10.08
CA ILE A 256 -12.69 -18.81 9.66
C ILE A 256 -14.10 -19.17 9.18
N PHE A 257 -14.28 -20.18 8.33
CA PHE A 257 -15.63 -20.62 7.93
C PHE A 257 -16.49 -21.03 9.13
N ALA A 258 -15.91 -21.72 10.13
CA ALA A 258 -16.61 -22.11 11.35
C ALA A 258 -17.14 -20.91 12.17
N GLN A 259 -16.58 -19.71 11.98
CA GLN A 259 -17.06 -18.45 12.57
C GLN A 259 -18.22 -17.81 11.78
N GLY A 260 -18.81 -18.53 10.82
CA GLY A 260 -19.99 -18.11 10.05
C GLY A 260 -19.69 -17.09 8.96
N TYR A 261 -18.48 -17.10 8.40
CA TYR A 261 -18.18 -16.29 7.20
C TYR A 261 -18.72 -16.99 5.95
N ASP A 262 -19.41 -16.24 5.09
CA ASP A 262 -20.00 -16.75 3.83
C ASP A 262 -18.93 -16.92 2.74
N ALA A 263 -17.90 -16.06 2.76
CA ALA A 263 -16.79 -16.10 1.82
C ALA A 263 -15.50 -15.56 2.44
N ILE A 264 -14.36 -15.96 1.88
CA ILE A 264 -13.03 -15.56 2.31
C ILE A 264 -12.24 -15.05 1.09
N PHE A 265 -11.54 -13.92 1.24
CA PHE A 265 -10.62 -13.38 0.24
C PHE A 265 -9.18 -13.45 0.74
N ILE A 266 -8.27 -13.97 -0.09
CA ILE A 266 -6.82 -14.03 0.16
C ILE A 266 -6.13 -12.91 -0.62
N GLY A 267 -5.66 -11.90 0.11
CA GLY A 267 -4.89 -10.75 -0.39
C GLY A 267 -3.54 -10.61 0.31
N SER A 268 -2.90 -11.74 0.65
CA SER A 268 -1.67 -11.79 1.46
C SER A 268 -0.39 -11.32 0.74
N GLY A 269 -0.48 -11.06 -0.57
CA GLY A 269 0.63 -10.59 -1.39
C GLY A 269 1.81 -11.56 -1.48
N THR A 270 3.01 -11.02 -1.62
CA THR A 270 4.26 -11.79 -1.78
C THR A 270 5.25 -11.46 -0.67
N ALA A 271 5.01 -12.01 0.51
CA ALA A 271 5.77 -11.68 1.72
C ALA A 271 7.21 -12.23 1.77
N LEU A 272 7.54 -13.25 0.96
CA LEU A 272 8.86 -13.88 1.01
C LEU A 272 9.79 -13.27 -0.04
N PRO A 273 10.90 -12.61 0.35
CA PRO A 273 11.86 -12.12 -0.61
C PRO A 273 12.59 -13.28 -1.30
N LYS A 274 12.98 -13.08 -2.55
CA LYS A 274 13.87 -14.01 -3.27
C LYS A 274 15.32 -13.70 -2.91
N SER A 275 16.14 -14.73 -2.88
CA SER A 275 17.60 -14.62 -2.77
C SER A 275 18.26 -14.97 -4.10
N LEU A 276 19.54 -14.62 -4.23
CA LEU A 276 20.39 -15.14 -5.31
C LEU A 276 21.06 -16.41 -4.82
N ASP A 277 20.96 -17.48 -5.61
CA ASP A 277 21.63 -18.75 -5.34
C ASP A 277 23.04 -18.72 -5.95
N ILE A 278 23.92 -17.96 -5.30
CA ILE A 278 25.32 -17.75 -5.70
C ILE A 278 26.24 -17.84 -4.48
N PRO A 279 27.53 -18.17 -4.67
CA PRO A 279 28.51 -18.15 -3.60
C PRO A 279 28.54 -16.80 -2.88
N GLY A 280 28.66 -16.84 -1.55
CA GLY A 280 28.68 -15.66 -0.69
C GLY A 280 27.32 -15.04 -0.36
N ALA A 281 26.18 -15.60 -0.81
CA ALA A 281 24.84 -15.09 -0.48
C ALA A 281 24.50 -15.05 1.03
N GLY A 282 25.22 -15.84 1.85
CA GLY A 282 25.09 -15.86 3.30
C GLY A 282 26.05 -14.94 4.06
N LEU A 283 26.89 -14.15 3.38
CA LEU A 283 27.86 -13.27 4.03
C LEU A 283 27.16 -12.17 4.85
N ARG A 284 27.78 -11.79 5.96
CA ARG A 284 27.33 -10.66 6.77
C ARG A 284 27.43 -9.38 5.95
N GLY A 285 26.34 -8.62 5.88
CA GLY A 285 26.24 -7.42 5.04
C GLY A 285 25.53 -7.65 3.70
N VAL A 286 25.24 -8.90 3.34
CA VAL A 286 24.24 -9.23 2.31
C VAL A 286 22.87 -9.27 2.99
N ILE A 287 21.99 -8.31 2.65
CA ILE A 287 20.68 -8.14 3.26
C ILE A 287 19.58 -8.05 2.22
N GLN A 288 18.34 -8.31 2.62
CA GLN A 288 17.18 -8.04 1.78
C GLN A 288 16.87 -6.55 1.76
N ALA A 289 16.57 -6.00 0.57
CA ALA A 289 16.19 -4.60 0.42
C ALA A 289 14.94 -4.26 1.25
N THR A 290 13.98 -5.18 1.33
CA THR A 290 12.78 -5.02 2.17
C THR A 290 13.10 -4.87 3.65
N TYR A 291 14.18 -5.49 4.14
CA TYR A 291 14.64 -5.30 5.51
C TYR A 291 15.17 -3.89 5.73
N LEU A 292 16.01 -3.37 4.83
CA LEU A 292 16.46 -1.97 4.89
C LEU A 292 15.28 -0.99 4.89
N LEU A 293 14.33 -1.16 3.96
CA LEU A 293 13.17 -0.29 3.83
C LEU A 293 12.30 -0.31 5.09
N HIS A 294 12.01 -1.50 5.62
CA HIS A 294 11.24 -1.64 6.85
C HIS A 294 11.95 -0.94 8.03
N MET A 295 13.25 -1.22 8.23
CA MET A 295 14.03 -0.61 9.31
C MET A 295 14.14 0.91 9.18
N ALA A 296 14.27 1.43 7.96
CA ALA A 296 14.30 2.87 7.70
C ALA A 296 12.94 3.53 8.00
N ASN A 297 11.83 2.89 7.66
CA ASN A 297 10.48 3.39 7.97
C ASN A 297 10.25 3.48 9.49
N ILE A 298 10.51 2.39 10.23
CA ILE A 298 10.31 2.40 11.69
C ILE A 298 11.32 3.30 12.43
N TYR A 299 12.50 3.56 11.84
CA TYR A 299 13.43 4.58 12.33
C TYR A 299 12.88 6.00 12.09
N ASN A 300 12.27 6.24 10.94
CA ASN A 300 11.67 7.53 10.62
C ASN A 300 10.48 7.86 11.54
N GLU A 301 9.71 6.84 11.94
CA GLU A 301 8.62 6.94 12.92
C GLU A 301 9.12 7.10 14.37
N GLY A 302 10.43 6.96 14.62
CA GLY A 302 11.01 7.10 15.95
C GLY A 302 10.88 5.85 16.84
N THR A 303 10.44 4.72 16.28
CA THR A 303 10.27 3.45 17.00
C THR A 303 11.62 2.79 17.34
N VAL A 304 12.64 2.98 16.49
CA VAL A 304 13.99 2.44 16.70
C VAL A 304 15.06 3.51 16.53
N GLY A 305 16.25 3.24 17.08
CA GLY A 305 17.44 4.07 16.91
C GLY A 305 18.12 3.89 15.55
N ARG A 306 18.97 4.86 15.17
CA ARG A 306 19.75 4.84 13.92
C ARG A 306 20.67 3.61 13.83
N ASP A 307 21.12 3.08 14.97
CA ASP A 307 21.97 1.90 15.13
C ASP A 307 21.29 0.61 14.64
N LYS A 308 19.95 0.59 14.54
CA LYS A 308 19.19 -0.56 14.04
C LYS A 308 19.01 -0.55 12.53
N VAL A 309 19.19 0.59 11.86
CA VAL A 309 19.09 0.67 10.40
C VAL A 309 20.35 0.06 9.80
N PRO A 310 20.24 -0.92 8.89
CA PRO A 310 21.39 -1.72 8.52
C PRO A 310 22.50 -0.90 7.88
N VAL A 311 22.21 0.00 6.93
CA VAL A 311 23.23 0.82 6.25
C VAL A 311 23.99 1.68 7.26
N ILE A 312 25.32 1.58 7.27
CA ILE A 312 26.19 2.40 8.13
C ILE A 312 26.69 3.60 7.32
N GLU A 313 26.83 4.74 7.99
CA GLU A 313 27.37 5.95 7.37
C GLU A 313 28.79 5.70 6.83
N GLY A 314 29.06 6.19 5.62
CA GLY A 314 30.33 5.99 4.93
C GLY A 314 30.43 4.69 4.11
N GLU A 315 29.45 3.79 4.16
CA GLU A 315 29.51 2.53 3.39
C GLU A 315 29.30 2.72 1.89
N HIS A 316 29.96 1.88 1.10
CA HIS A 316 29.71 1.67 -0.32
C HIS A 316 28.66 0.56 -0.50
N VAL A 317 27.47 0.92 -0.99
CA VAL A 317 26.31 0.02 -1.05
C VAL A 317 26.01 -0.40 -2.50
N ALA A 318 25.94 -1.70 -2.75
CA ALA A 318 25.36 -2.26 -3.97
C ALA A 318 23.88 -2.63 -3.75
N VAL A 319 23.03 -2.33 -4.72
CA VAL A 319 21.62 -2.76 -4.73
C VAL A 319 21.37 -3.64 -5.96
N MET A 320 21.00 -4.89 -5.72
CA MET A 320 20.79 -5.90 -6.76
C MET A 320 19.36 -5.83 -7.31
N GLY A 321 19.20 -5.37 -8.55
CA GLY A 321 17.91 -5.23 -9.22
C GLY A 321 17.63 -3.80 -9.69
N CYS A 322 16.52 -3.59 -10.40
CA CYS A 322 16.19 -2.29 -11.00
C CYS A 322 14.68 -2.00 -11.02
N GLY A 323 13.93 -2.59 -10.08
CA GLY A 323 12.51 -2.27 -9.87
C GLY A 323 12.33 -1.12 -8.86
N ASN A 324 11.08 -0.77 -8.56
CA ASN A 324 10.78 0.27 -7.58
C ASN A 324 11.39 -0.03 -6.20
N VAL A 325 11.38 -1.29 -5.74
CA VAL A 325 12.04 -1.69 -4.48
C VAL A 325 13.54 -1.41 -4.51
N ALA A 326 14.20 -1.57 -5.67
CA ALA A 326 15.62 -1.28 -5.82
C ALA A 326 15.87 0.24 -5.79
N MET A 327 15.06 1.03 -6.49
CA MET A 327 15.13 2.50 -6.42
C MET A 327 14.90 3.01 -5.00
N ASP A 328 13.88 2.48 -4.33
CA ASP A 328 13.55 2.85 -2.95
C ASP A 328 14.70 2.52 -1.99
N ALA A 329 15.28 1.33 -2.11
CA ALA A 329 16.40 0.91 -1.28
C ALA A 329 17.66 1.74 -1.55
N ALA A 330 17.94 2.06 -2.82
CA ALA A 330 19.08 2.88 -3.19
C ALA A 330 18.98 4.31 -2.63
N ARG A 331 17.84 4.96 -2.85
CA ARG A 331 17.56 6.32 -2.37
C ARG A 331 17.47 6.40 -0.84
N THR A 332 17.00 5.32 -0.21
CA THR A 332 17.03 5.18 1.25
C THR A 332 18.47 5.04 1.76
N ALA A 333 19.32 4.24 1.09
CA ALA A 333 20.72 4.09 1.47
C ALA A 333 21.49 5.42 1.36
N VAL A 334 21.25 6.21 0.31
CA VAL A 334 21.80 7.58 0.18
C VAL A 334 21.41 8.43 1.39
N ARG A 335 20.12 8.47 1.75
CA ARG A 335 19.60 9.23 2.91
C ARG A 335 20.14 8.74 4.25
N MET A 336 20.58 7.49 4.33
CA MET A 336 21.22 6.92 5.51
C MET A 336 22.73 7.21 5.60
N GLY A 337 23.28 7.99 4.67
CA GLY A 337 24.67 8.44 4.73
C GLY A 337 25.66 7.48 4.07
N ALA A 338 25.21 6.59 3.18
CA ALA A 338 26.12 5.80 2.36
C ALA A 338 27.06 6.72 1.56
N ALA A 339 28.36 6.40 1.52
CA ALA A 339 29.35 7.17 0.75
C ALA A 339 29.11 7.06 -0.75
N SER A 340 28.64 5.90 -1.22
CA SER A 340 28.18 5.72 -2.58
C SER A 340 27.15 4.60 -2.68
N VAL A 341 26.19 4.76 -3.57
CA VAL A 341 25.18 3.74 -3.85
C VAL A 341 25.20 3.39 -5.33
N THR A 342 25.26 2.09 -5.64
CA THR A 342 25.29 1.59 -7.01
C THR A 342 24.20 0.55 -7.23
N ILE A 343 23.32 0.79 -8.19
CA ILE A 343 22.38 -0.20 -8.71
C ILE A 343 23.12 -1.14 -9.64
N VAL A 344 23.00 -2.45 -9.42
CA VAL A 344 23.56 -3.48 -10.29
C VAL A 344 22.41 -4.18 -11.01
N TYR A 345 22.37 -4.04 -12.34
CA TYR A 345 21.29 -4.58 -13.16
C TYR A 345 21.80 -5.39 -14.33
N ARG A 346 21.27 -6.60 -14.46
CA ARG A 346 21.62 -7.56 -15.51
C ARG A 346 21.14 -7.18 -16.92
N ARG A 347 20.35 -6.11 -17.08
CA ARG A 347 19.83 -5.66 -18.37
C ARG A 347 20.15 -4.18 -18.62
N THR A 348 19.54 -3.59 -19.64
CA THR A 348 19.75 -2.19 -20.01
C THR A 348 18.81 -1.25 -19.26
N GLU A 349 19.06 0.06 -19.38
CA GLU A 349 18.15 1.11 -18.90
C GLU A 349 16.76 1.00 -19.54
N ALA A 350 16.67 0.65 -20.82
CA ALA A 350 15.39 0.49 -21.54
C ALA A 350 14.53 -0.65 -20.97
N ASP A 351 15.18 -1.66 -20.37
CA ASP A 351 14.52 -2.81 -19.74
C ASP A 351 14.12 -2.56 -18.28
N MET A 352 14.33 -1.36 -17.75
CA MET A 352 14.12 -1.05 -16.35
C MET A 352 12.62 -1.08 -15.98
N PRO A 353 12.20 -1.94 -15.04
CA PRO A 353 10.81 -2.00 -14.61
C PRO A 353 10.40 -0.86 -13.65
N ALA A 354 11.36 -0.11 -13.09
CA ALA A 354 11.06 1.02 -12.22
C ALA A 354 10.25 2.14 -12.92
N ILE A 355 9.63 2.96 -12.08
CA ILE A 355 8.98 4.20 -12.49
C ILE A 355 10.05 5.19 -12.95
N GLN A 356 9.82 5.86 -14.07
CA GLN A 356 10.81 6.77 -14.66
C GLN A 356 11.14 7.93 -13.71
N ALA A 357 10.12 8.52 -13.08
CA ALA A 357 10.32 9.59 -12.09
C ALA A 357 11.20 9.14 -10.90
N GLU A 358 11.07 7.88 -10.45
CA GLU A 358 11.87 7.35 -9.34
C GLU A 358 13.33 7.11 -9.74
N TYR A 359 13.56 6.66 -10.97
CA TYR A 359 14.89 6.55 -11.55
C TYR A 359 15.57 7.91 -11.70
N GLN A 360 14.86 8.90 -12.24
CA GLN A 360 15.39 10.27 -12.38
C GLN A 360 15.72 10.87 -11.01
N ALA A 361 14.87 10.67 -10.01
CA ALA A 361 15.16 11.10 -8.64
C ALA A 361 16.38 10.38 -8.05
N ALA A 362 16.57 9.08 -8.31
CA ALA A 362 17.75 8.35 -7.88
C ALA A 362 19.04 8.91 -8.52
N LEU A 363 19.02 9.23 -9.81
CA LEU A 363 20.15 9.87 -10.50
C LEU A 363 20.49 11.24 -9.90
N GLN A 364 19.47 12.06 -9.64
CA GLN A 364 19.65 13.39 -9.02
C GLN A 364 20.25 13.31 -7.62
N GLU A 365 19.99 12.22 -6.90
CA GLU A 365 20.57 11.94 -5.59
C GLU A 365 21.96 11.28 -5.65
N GLY A 366 22.52 11.08 -6.85
CA GLY A 366 23.87 10.56 -7.05
C GLY A 366 23.97 9.03 -7.08
N VAL A 367 22.86 8.31 -7.22
CA VAL A 367 22.89 6.84 -7.40
C VAL A 367 23.55 6.49 -8.73
N LYS A 368 24.52 5.59 -8.71
CA LYS A 368 25.23 5.08 -9.88
C LYS A 368 24.57 3.81 -10.40
N PHE A 369 24.80 3.48 -11.68
CA PHE A 369 24.21 2.32 -12.33
C PHE A 369 25.27 1.49 -13.05
N LEU A 370 25.29 0.19 -12.78
CA LEU A 370 26.01 -0.83 -13.53
C LEU A 370 25.00 -1.62 -14.35
N TRP A 371 24.90 -1.26 -15.63
CA TRP A 371 24.03 -1.92 -16.60
C TRP A 371 24.66 -3.19 -17.14
N GLN A 372 23.82 -4.09 -17.66
CA GLN A 372 24.25 -5.36 -18.27
C GLN A 372 25.25 -6.14 -17.40
N THR A 373 25.10 -6.04 -16.08
CA THR A 373 26.03 -6.60 -15.10
C THR A 373 25.33 -7.71 -14.32
N SER A 374 25.84 -8.93 -14.45
CA SER A 374 25.29 -10.11 -13.78
C SER A 374 26.26 -10.63 -12.72
N THR A 375 25.91 -10.48 -11.45
CA THR A 375 26.72 -10.97 -10.32
C THR A 375 26.76 -12.48 -10.28
N THR A 376 27.96 -13.02 -10.12
CA THR A 376 28.25 -14.45 -10.06
C THR A 376 28.67 -14.92 -8.67
N GLU A 377 29.22 -14.02 -7.85
CA GLU A 377 29.66 -14.31 -6.47
C GLU A 377 29.69 -13.03 -5.62
N PHE A 378 29.39 -13.16 -4.33
CA PHE A 378 29.69 -12.14 -3.34
C PHE A 378 30.99 -12.49 -2.61
N LEU A 379 31.89 -11.52 -2.50
CA LEU A 379 33.23 -11.71 -1.97
C LEU A 379 33.25 -11.34 -0.48
N GLY A 380 33.82 -12.20 0.35
CA GLY A 380 33.90 -12.02 1.80
C GLY A 380 35.34 -11.83 2.30
N ASP A 381 35.49 -11.17 3.44
CA ASP A 381 36.73 -11.18 4.22
C ASP A 381 36.84 -12.44 5.12
N GLU A 382 37.94 -12.52 5.88
CA GLU A 382 38.22 -13.61 6.82
C GLU A 382 37.16 -13.72 7.95
N ASP A 383 36.47 -12.62 8.28
CA ASP A 383 35.41 -12.54 9.29
C ASP A 383 34.01 -12.82 8.70
N GLY A 384 33.93 -13.23 7.43
CA GLY A 384 32.68 -13.52 6.74
C GLY A 384 31.80 -12.30 6.47
N LYS A 385 32.37 -11.09 6.45
CA LYS A 385 31.70 -9.86 6.00
C LYS A 385 31.89 -9.68 4.51
N VAL A 386 30.85 -9.20 3.82
CA VAL A 386 30.96 -8.83 2.41
C VAL A 386 31.91 -7.64 2.23
N VAL A 387 32.81 -7.76 1.26
CA VAL A 387 33.76 -6.71 0.83
C VAL A 387 33.60 -6.35 -0.64
N GLY A 388 32.77 -7.10 -1.38
CA GLY A 388 32.50 -6.81 -2.77
C GLY A 388 31.69 -7.89 -3.48
N LEU A 389 31.67 -7.79 -4.80
CA LEU A 389 31.04 -8.77 -5.68
C LEU A 389 31.89 -9.02 -6.92
N ARG A 390 31.79 -10.22 -7.46
CA ARG A 390 32.28 -10.57 -8.80
C ARG A 390 31.11 -10.63 -9.76
N ALA A 391 31.25 -10.03 -10.93
CA ALA A 391 30.20 -10.00 -11.94
C ALA A 391 30.75 -10.14 -13.36
N ASN A 392 29.90 -10.70 -14.23
CA ASN A 392 30.08 -10.65 -15.67
C ASN A 392 29.53 -9.31 -16.19
N THR A 393 30.37 -8.54 -16.85
CA THR A 393 30.06 -7.24 -17.47
C THR A 393 30.28 -7.31 -18.98
N PRO A 394 29.86 -6.30 -19.76
CA PRO A 394 30.18 -6.24 -21.19
C PRO A 394 31.68 -6.23 -21.50
N GLU A 395 32.52 -5.83 -20.55
CA GLU A 395 33.98 -5.79 -20.69
C GLU A 395 34.68 -7.02 -20.08
N GLY A 396 33.92 -8.04 -19.66
CA GLY A 396 34.44 -9.27 -19.08
C GLY A 396 34.12 -9.41 -17.59
N VAL A 397 34.86 -10.30 -16.90
CA VAL A 397 34.68 -10.54 -15.47
C VAL A 397 35.36 -9.41 -14.69
N LYS A 398 34.62 -8.76 -13.78
CA LYS A 398 35.13 -7.70 -12.91
C LYS A 398 34.74 -7.94 -11.45
N GLU A 399 35.58 -7.41 -10.57
CA GLU A 399 35.30 -7.34 -9.14
C GLU A 399 35.05 -5.88 -8.74
N TYR A 400 34.07 -5.67 -7.88
CA TYR A 400 33.67 -4.37 -7.38
C TYR A 400 33.65 -4.39 -5.86
N ALA A 401 34.30 -3.42 -5.23
CA ALA A 401 34.33 -3.29 -3.77
C ALA A 401 33.02 -2.67 -3.25
N PHE A 402 32.41 -3.31 -2.26
CA PHE A 402 31.19 -2.86 -1.58
C PHE A 402 31.16 -3.39 -0.14
N ASP A 403 30.81 -2.54 0.81
CA ASP A 403 30.65 -2.91 2.22
C ASP A 403 29.30 -3.57 2.53
N ARG A 404 28.34 -3.38 1.61
CA ARG A 404 26.94 -3.75 1.78
C ARG A 404 26.31 -4.15 0.47
N ILE A 405 25.48 -5.20 0.52
CA ILE A 405 24.68 -5.63 -0.64
C ILE A 405 23.21 -5.75 -0.24
N CYS A 406 22.34 -5.03 -0.93
CA CYS A 406 20.89 -5.06 -0.74
C CYS A 406 20.24 -5.83 -1.89
N LEU A 407 19.61 -6.96 -1.60
CA LEU A 407 18.91 -7.80 -2.58
C LEU A 407 17.50 -7.26 -2.85
N ALA A 408 17.24 -6.83 -4.08
CA ALA A 408 15.93 -6.36 -4.56
C ALA A 408 15.49 -7.17 -5.80
N VAL A 409 15.63 -8.49 -5.73
CA VAL A 409 15.45 -9.44 -6.86
C VAL A 409 14.03 -10.05 -6.95
N GLY A 410 13.07 -9.42 -6.26
CA GLY A 410 11.67 -9.80 -6.26
C GLY A 410 11.27 -10.64 -5.05
N SER A 411 10.01 -11.06 -5.02
CA SER A 411 9.37 -11.77 -3.92
C SER A 411 8.43 -12.87 -4.43
N ARG A 412 8.00 -13.75 -3.52
CA ARG A 412 7.06 -14.84 -3.76
C ARG A 412 6.05 -14.97 -2.61
N PRO A 413 4.91 -15.64 -2.83
CA PRO A 413 3.94 -15.92 -1.78
C PRO A 413 4.53 -16.77 -0.65
N ALA A 414 3.99 -16.57 0.56
CA ALA A 414 4.23 -17.50 1.67
C ALA A 414 3.26 -18.69 1.56
N SER A 415 3.75 -19.90 1.80
CA SER A 415 2.93 -21.12 1.72
C SER A 415 1.98 -21.31 2.91
N ARG A 416 2.02 -20.44 3.91
CA ARG A 416 1.38 -20.69 5.21
C ARG A 416 -0.13 -20.97 5.10
N ILE A 417 -0.88 -20.19 4.31
CA ILE A 417 -2.33 -20.37 4.15
C ILE A 417 -2.65 -21.67 3.40
N VAL A 418 -1.93 -21.94 2.31
CA VAL A 418 -2.16 -23.11 1.44
C VAL A 418 -1.65 -24.41 2.04
N SER A 419 -0.63 -24.36 2.91
CA SER A 419 -0.09 -25.54 3.60
C SER A 419 -0.93 -26.00 4.78
N THR A 420 -1.79 -25.13 5.32
CA THR A 420 -2.70 -25.46 6.43
C THR A 420 -4.16 -25.57 6.03
N THR A 421 -4.44 -25.56 4.72
CA THR A 421 -5.80 -25.60 4.18
C THR A 421 -5.83 -26.47 2.93
N GLU A 422 -6.71 -27.47 2.92
CA GLU A 422 -6.89 -28.32 1.74
C GLU A 422 -7.68 -27.61 0.62
N GLY A 423 -7.42 -28.02 -0.61
CA GLY A 423 -8.20 -27.61 -1.77
C GLY A 423 -7.89 -26.21 -2.29
N ILE A 424 -6.74 -25.61 -1.96
CA ILE A 424 -6.25 -24.38 -2.61
C ILE A 424 -5.03 -24.73 -3.46
N GLU A 425 -5.17 -24.67 -4.78
CA GLU A 425 -4.10 -24.99 -5.73
C GLU A 425 -3.20 -23.77 -5.99
N THR A 426 -1.92 -24.04 -6.22
CA THR A 426 -0.91 -23.02 -6.57
C THR A 426 -0.10 -23.44 -7.79
N ASP A 427 0.50 -22.48 -8.49
CA ASP A 427 1.56 -22.78 -9.47
C ASP A 427 2.86 -23.25 -8.79
N ASP A 428 3.86 -23.65 -9.60
CA ASP A 428 5.17 -24.10 -9.12
C ASP A 428 5.94 -23.04 -8.31
N ASN A 429 5.53 -21.77 -8.39
CA ASN A 429 6.14 -20.65 -7.67
C ASN A 429 5.33 -20.26 -6.41
N GLY A 430 4.25 -20.97 -6.11
CA GLY A 430 3.37 -20.76 -4.95
C GLY A 430 2.31 -19.68 -5.14
N TYR A 431 2.05 -19.19 -6.36
CA TYR A 431 0.95 -18.26 -6.63
C TYR A 431 -0.38 -19.00 -6.69
N VAL A 432 -1.40 -18.45 -6.03
CA VAL A 432 -2.73 -19.08 -5.94
C VAL A 432 -3.42 -19.08 -7.30
N LEU A 433 -3.92 -20.24 -7.71
CA LEU A 433 -4.69 -20.38 -8.94
C LEU A 433 -6.16 -20.01 -8.69
N VAL A 434 -6.74 -19.26 -9.62
CA VAL A 434 -8.13 -18.78 -9.55
C VAL A 434 -8.87 -19.04 -10.86
N LYS A 435 -10.19 -19.16 -10.77
CA LYS A 435 -11.12 -19.37 -11.88
C LYS A 435 -11.68 -18.04 -12.37
N GLU A 436 -12.11 -18.03 -13.63
CA GLU A 436 -12.79 -16.88 -14.25
C GLU A 436 -14.25 -16.71 -13.79
N ARG A 437 -14.89 -17.80 -13.33
CA ARG A 437 -16.31 -17.76 -12.95
C ARG A 437 -16.61 -18.68 -11.76
N PRO A 438 -17.07 -18.14 -10.60
CA PRO A 438 -17.01 -16.73 -10.22
C PRO A 438 -15.57 -16.20 -10.26
N PHE A 439 -15.39 -14.96 -10.73
CA PHE A 439 -14.06 -14.39 -10.95
C PHE A 439 -13.25 -14.34 -9.65
N GLY A 440 -12.03 -14.87 -9.67
CA GLY A 440 -11.13 -14.87 -8.52
C GLY A 440 -11.35 -16.00 -7.52
N MET A 441 -12.30 -16.91 -7.74
CA MET A 441 -12.52 -18.05 -6.85
C MET A 441 -11.40 -19.09 -7.02
N THR A 442 -10.83 -19.56 -5.92
CA THR A 442 -9.79 -20.61 -5.92
C THR A 442 -10.40 -21.99 -6.22
N SER A 443 -9.60 -23.06 -6.16
CA SER A 443 -10.12 -24.44 -6.16
C SER A 443 -10.97 -24.75 -4.92
N ARG A 444 -10.83 -24.01 -3.82
CA ARG A 444 -11.66 -24.14 -2.60
C ARG A 444 -12.91 -23.26 -2.75
N LYS A 445 -14.07 -23.91 -2.72
CA LYS A 445 -15.38 -23.23 -2.82
C LYS A 445 -15.53 -22.18 -1.72
N GLY A 446 -15.99 -20.98 -2.08
CA GLY A 446 -16.16 -19.85 -1.15
C GLY A 446 -14.87 -19.11 -0.78
N VAL A 447 -13.70 -19.57 -1.26
CA VAL A 447 -12.41 -18.90 -1.07
C VAL A 447 -12.00 -18.26 -2.39
N PHE A 448 -11.69 -16.97 -2.32
CA PHE A 448 -11.26 -16.12 -3.40
C PHE A 448 -9.84 -15.62 -3.16
N ALA A 449 -9.12 -15.23 -4.20
CA ALA A 449 -7.80 -14.64 -4.09
C ALA A 449 -7.59 -13.55 -5.15
N GLY A 450 -6.73 -12.58 -4.85
CA GLY A 450 -6.42 -11.50 -5.78
C GLY A 450 -5.24 -10.63 -5.36
N GLY A 451 -4.81 -9.75 -6.25
CA GLY A 451 -3.59 -8.96 -6.08
C GLY A 451 -2.32 -9.79 -6.30
N ASP A 452 -1.22 -9.39 -5.67
CA ASP A 452 0.11 -9.95 -5.95
C ASP A 452 0.25 -11.46 -5.67
N VAL A 453 -0.60 -12.02 -4.80
CA VAL A 453 -0.60 -13.46 -4.48
C VAL A 453 -1.10 -14.33 -5.65
N VAL A 454 -1.77 -13.71 -6.63
CA VAL A 454 -2.24 -14.34 -7.87
C VAL A 454 -1.47 -13.80 -9.08
N HIS A 455 -1.36 -12.47 -9.20
CA HIS A 455 -0.89 -11.81 -10.42
C HIS A 455 0.59 -11.43 -10.41
N ARG A 456 1.34 -11.85 -9.39
CA ARG A 456 2.73 -11.45 -9.12
C ARG A 456 2.84 -9.94 -8.81
N PRO A 457 3.98 -9.46 -8.25
CA PRO A 457 4.14 -8.05 -7.91
C PRO A 457 3.97 -7.13 -9.12
N GLN A 458 3.07 -6.16 -9.01
CA GLN A 458 2.82 -5.14 -10.03
C GLN A 458 2.81 -3.73 -9.42
N THR A 459 1.68 -3.02 -9.51
CA THR A 459 1.47 -1.69 -8.94
C THR A 459 0.21 -1.69 -8.07
N VAL A 460 0.12 -0.73 -7.16
CA VAL A 460 -1.04 -0.56 -6.25
C VAL A 460 -2.36 -0.54 -7.04
N VAL A 461 -2.42 0.21 -8.14
CA VAL A 461 -3.62 0.32 -8.97
C VAL A 461 -3.97 -0.97 -9.72
N MET A 462 -2.98 -1.81 -10.05
CA MET A 462 -3.24 -3.12 -10.66
C MET A 462 -3.79 -4.11 -9.63
N ALA A 463 -3.28 -4.08 -8.40
CA ALA A 463 -3.85 -4.85 -7.29
C ALA A 463 -5.30 -4.44 -7.02
N MET A 464 -5.59 -3.13 -7.05
CA MET A 464 -6.96 -2.60 -6.96
C MET A 464 -7.83 -3.06 -8.13
N LYS A 465 -7.35 -2.97 -9.38
CA LYS A 465 -8.08 -3.46 -10.57
C LYS A 465 -8.55 -4.90 -10.40
N ALA A 466 -7.63 -5.80 -10.07
CA ALA A 466 -7.96 -7.21 -9.85
C ALA A 466 -8.95 -7.38 -8.69
N ALA A 467 -8.69 -6.72 -7.56
CA ALA A 467 -9.53 -6.79 -6.36
C ALA A 467 -10.98 -6.34 -6.61
N LYS A 468 -11.22 -5.32 -7.43
CA LYS A 468 -12.57 -4.87 -7.79
C LYS A 468 -13.37 -5.97 -8.50
N SER A 469 -12.75 -6.65 -9.47
CA SER A 469 -13.38 -7.78 -10.15
C SER A 469 -13.65 -8.96 -9.21
N VAL A 470 -12.74 -9.22 -8.26
CA VAL A 470 -12.95 -10.28 -7.25
C VAL A 470 -14.07 -9.91 -6.28
N ALA A 471 -14.20 -8.65 -5.86
CA ALA A 471 -15.30 -8.20 -5.01
C ALA A 471 -16.68 -8.47 -5.66
N VAL A 472 -16.80 -8.25 -6.98
CA VAL A 472 -18.00 -8.61 -7.75
C VAL A 472 -18.22 -10.13 -7.72
N GLY A 473 -17.16 -10.93 -7.93
CA GLY A 473 -17.23 -12.39 -7.87
C GLY A 473 -17.67 -12.94 -6.51
N ILE A 474 -17.17 -12.36 -5.41
CA ILE A 474 -17.57 -12.69 -4.04
C ILE A 474 -19.05 -12.37 -3.84
N ALA A 475 -19.47 -11.17 -4.22
CA ALA A 475 -20.85 -10.74 -4.03
C ALA A 475 -21.85 -11.67 -4.77
N GLN A 476 -21.56 -11.99 -6.03
CA GLN A 476 -22.35 -12.92 -6.83
C GLN A 476 -22.40 -14.32 -6.20
N TYR A 477 -21.27 -14.81 -5.68
CA TYR A 477 -21.21 -16.12 -5.03
C TYR A 477 -22.05 -16.16 -3.76
N VAL A 478 -21.93 -15.16 -2.88
CA VAL A 478 -22.68 -15.14 -1.62
C VAL A 478 -24.18 -15.03 -1.88
N ASP A 479 -24.59 -14.17 -2.81
CA ASP A 479 -26.00 -14.04 -3.20
C ASP A 479 -26.54 -15.38 -3.73
N ALA A 480 -25.77 -16.07 -4.60
CA ALA A 480 -26.18 -17.36 -5.16
C ALA A 480 -26.27 -18.46 -4.11
N VAL A 481 -25.33 -18.52 -3.16
CA VAL A 481 -25.36 -19.51 -2.07
C VAL A 481 -26.58 -19.30 -1.19
N LYS A 482 -26.92 -18.06 -0.85
CA LYS A 482 -28.09 -17.74 -0.03
C LYS A 482 -29.40 -18.08 -0.74
N LEU A 483 -29.52 -17.74 -2.02
CA LEU A 483 -30.69 -18.08 -2.84
C LEU A 483 -30.91 -19.59 -3.00
N LEU A 484 -29.85 -20.40 -2.91
CA LEU A 484 -29.93 -21.86 -2.97
C LEU A 484 -30.17 -22.51 -1.60
N SER A 485 -30.00 -21.76 -0.51
CA SER A 485 -30.23 -22.23 0.87
C SER A 485 -31.61 -21.87 1.43
N GLU A 486 -32.29 -20.92 0.78
CA GLU A 486 -33.72 -20.62 0.92
C GLU A 486 -34.54 -21.60 0.08
#